data_AF-A0A7X2SZB9-F1
#
_entry.id   AF-A0A7X2SZB9-F1
#
_cell.length_a   1.000
_cell.length_b   1.000
_cell.length_c   1.000
_cell.angle_alpha   90.00
_cell.angle_beta   90.00
_cell.angle_gamma   90.00
#
_symmetry.space_group_name_H-M   'P 1'
#
loop_
_entity.id
_entity.type
_entity.pdbx_description
1 polymer ?
#
loop_
_entity_poly.entity_id
_entity_poly.type
_entity_poly.pdbx_seq_one_letter_code
_entity_poly.pdbx_strand_id
1 'polypeptide(L)' 'VDGSEQVCQIPARYPLRAESDERFLRASVTEWQPLGNDPDQFIGQGQKMWLSDSAEFSLLSLQQVAFDSVESADEP' A
#
# COMPACT_ATOMS: atom_id res chain seq x y z
N VAL A 1 -7.36 2.28 19.32
CA VAL A 1 -8.06 3.14 18.34
C VAL A 1 -9.30 3.67 19.05
N ASP A 2 -9.53 4.97 19.06
CA ASP A 2 -10.67 5.60 19.77
C ASP A 2 -12.00 5.51 19.00
N GLY A 3 -11.99 4.85 17.84
CA GLY A 3 -13.15 4.63 16.97
C GLY A 3 -13.53 5.84 16.12
N SER A 4 -12.71 6.90 16.11
CA SER A 4 -13.02 8.10 15.33
C SER A 4 -12.84 7.89 13.83
N GLU A 5 -13.73 8.52 13.05
CA GLU A 5 -13.66 8.57 11.59
C GLU A 5 -13.09 9.91 11.14
N GLN A 6 -12.20 9.88 10.16
CA GLN A 6 -11.58 11.08 9.61
C GLN A 6 -11.38 10.96 8.10
N VAL A 7 -11.67 12.04 7.38
CA VAL A 7 -11.24 12.20 5.98
C VAL A 7 -9.75 12.52 5.96
N CYS A 8 -8.98 11.74 5.20
CA CYS A 8 -7.55 11.94 5.04
C CYS A 8 -7.13 11.87 3.56
N GLN A 9 -5.90 12.31 3.29
CA GLN A 9 -5.26 12.13 1.99
C GLN A 9 -4.25 11.00 2.09
N ILE A 10 -4.31 10.04 1.17
CA ILE A 10 -3.34 8.95 1.09
C ILE A 10 -2.43 9.23 -0.10
N PRO A 11 -1.09 9.22 0.08
CA PRO A 11 -0.17 9.33 -1.04
C PRO A 11 -0.38 8.16 -2.02
N ALA A 12 -0.74 8.50 -3.26
CA ALA A 12 -1.02 7.53 -4.32
C ALA A 12 0.21 6.72 -4.80
N ARG A 13 1.41 7.13 -4.37
CA ARG A 13 2.70 6.60 -4.82
C ARG A 13 3.57 6.17 -3.65
N TYR A 14 4.54 5.31 -3.93
CA TYR A 14 5.70 5.10 -3.05
C TYR A 14 6.58 6.36 -3.03
N PRO A 15 7.45 6.53 -2.00
CA PRO A 15 8.36 7.66 -1.92
C PRO A 15 9.22 7.81 -3.19
N LEU A 16 9.29 9.04 -3.69
CA LEU A 16 10.08 9.36 -4.88
C LEU A 16 11.56 9.50 -4.55
N ARG A 17 12.40 9.20 -5.53
CA ARG A 17 13.84 9.51 -5.51
C ARG A 17 14.09 10.78 -6.33
N ALA A 18 15.21 11.45 -6.09
CA ALA A 18 15.52 12.73 -6.74
C ALA A 18 15.49 12.65 -8.28
N GLU A 19 15.86 11.50 -8.84
CA GLU A 19 15.93 11.24 -10.28
C GLU A 19 14.93 10.16 -10.72
N SER A 20 13.74 10.14 -10.11
CA SER A 20 12.67 9.22 -10.53
C SER A 20 12.20 9.53 -11.95
N ASP A 21 12.13 8.49 -12.78
CA ASP A 21 11.53 8.51 -14.11
C ASP A 21 10.09 9.05 -14.08
N GLU A 22 9.69 9.78 -15.13
CA GLU A 22 8.34 10.32 -15.29
C GLU A 22 7.23 9.28 -15.09
N ARG A 23 7.46 8.03 -15.49
CA ARG A 23 6.47 6.96 -15.31
C ARG A 23 6.13 6.71 -13.84
N PHE A 24 7.09 6.90 -12.94
CA PHE A 24 6.86 6.83 -11.50
C PHE A 24 6.21 8.11 -10.98
N LEU A 25 6.58 9.27 -11.53
CA LEU A 25 5.94 10.55 -11.19
C LEU A 25 4.45 10.54 -11.55
N ARG A 26 4.08 10.00 -12.73
CA ARG A 26 2.68 9.91 -13.17
C ARG A 26 1.90 8.77 -12.50
N ALA A 27 2.55 7.94 -11.67
CA ALA A 27 1.94 6.74 -11.11
C ALA A 27 1.34 5.83 -12.20
N SER A 28 1.98 5.76 -13.38
CA SER A 28 1.46 4.97 -14.51
C SER A 28 1.88 3.51 -14.44
N VAL A 29 2.85 3.18 -13.60
CA VAL A 29 3.38 1.83 -13.39
C VAL A 29 3.73 1.61 -11.92
N THR A 30 3.86 0.34 -11.54
CA THR A 30 4.49 -0.10 -10.30
C THR A 30 5.67 -0.99 -10.67
N GLU A 31 6.84 -0.72 -10.11
CA GLU A 31 8.00 -1.62 -10.22
C GLU A 31 8.55 -1.96 -8.84
N TRP A 32 8.89 -3.22 -8.63
CA TRP A 32 9.47 -3.72 -7.39
C TRP A 32 10.99 -3.78 -7.50
N GLN A 33 11.68 -3.26 -6.49
CA GLN A 33 13.14 -3.29 -6.38
C GLN A 33 13.55 -3.97 -5.08
N PRO A 34 14.64 -4.74 -5.07
CA PRO A 34 15.18 -5.30 -3.83
C PRO A 34 15.40 -4.21 -2.77
N LEU A 35 15.08 -4.51 -1.52
CA LEU A 35 15.26 -3.61 -0.39
C LEU A 35 16.34 -4.16 0.54
N GLY A 36 17.53 -3.55 0.47
CA GLY A 36 18.67 -3.98 1.27
C GLY A 36 19.29 -5.28 0.75
N ASN A 37 19.71 -6.16 1.67
CA ASN A 37 20.43 -7.39 1.35
C ASN A 37 19.58 -8.67 1.50
N ASP A 38 18.34 -8.53 1.97
CA ASP A 38 17.41 -9.65 2.13
C ASP A 38 16.74 -9.92 0.77
N PRO A 39 16.90 -11.14 0.19
CA PRO A 39 16.35 -11.45 -1.13
C PRO A 39 14.82 -11.46 -1.17
N ASP A 40 14.15 -11.53 -0.02
CA ASP A 40 12.70 -11.60 0.09
C ASP A 40 12.06 -10.22 0.36
N GLN A 41 12.88 -9.16 0.48
CA GLN A 41 12.39 -7.80 0.75
C GLN A 41 12.43 -6.93 -0.50
N PHE A 42 11.31 -6.26 -0.76
CA PHE A 42 11.14 -5.39 -1.92
C PHE A 42 10.50 -4.06 -1.53
N ILE A 43 10.84 -3.01 -2.27
CA ILE A 43 10.19 -1.70 -2.23
C ILE A 43 9.66 -1.34 -3.61
N GLY A 44 8.43 -0.83 -3.64
CA GLY A 44 7.82 -0.36 -4.88
C GLY A 44 8.33 1.03 -5.29
N GLN A 45 8.31 1.29 -6.59
CA GLN A 45 8.36 2.63 -7.19
C GLN A 45 7.13 2.86 -8.06
N GLY A 46 6.64 4.11 -8.08
CA GLY A 46 5.45 4.48 -8.84
C GLY A 46 4.16 4.31 -8.04
N GLN A 47 3.12 3.75 -8.65
CA GLN A 47 1.80 3.62 -8.07
C GLN A 47 1.80 2.66 -6.87
N LYS A 48 1.11 3.03 -5.78
CA LYS A 48 1.04 2.16 -4.61
C LYS A 48 0.15 0.95 -4.88
N MET A 49 0.62 -0.23 -4.49
CA MET A 49 -0.14 -1.48 -4.51
C MET A 49 -0.44 -1.92 -3.09
N TRP A 50 -1.62 -2.47 -2.88
CA TRP A 50 -2.00 -3.21 -1.68
C TRP A 50 -2.08 -4.68 -2.04
N LEU A 51 -1.67 -5.56 -1.12
CA LEU A 51 -1.61 -6.98 -1.37
C LEU A 51 -2.32 -7.71 -0.22
N SER A 52 -3.01 -8.79 -0.56
CA SER A 52 -3.39 -9.84 0.38
C SER A 52 -2.53 -11.08 0.10
N ASP A 53 -2.82 -12.17 0.83
CA ASP A 53 -2.28 -13.50 0.54
C ASP A 53 -2.70 -14.07 -0.82
N SER A 54 -3.73 -13.49 -1.43
CA SER A 54 -4.48 -14.06 -2.55
C SER A 54 -4.61 -13.13 -3.75
N ALA A 55 -4.35 -11.83 -3.59
CA ALA A 55 -4.55 -10.84 -4.64
C ALA A 55 -3.70 -9.57 -4.47
N GLU A 56 -3.57 -8.83 -5.56
CA GLU A 56 -2.95 -7.51 -5.61
C GLU A 56 -3.94 -6.46 -6.11
N PHE A 57 -3.89 -5.27 -5.52
CA PHE A 57 -4.82 -4.18 -5.79
C PHE A 57 -4.06 -2.87 -6.02
N SER A 58 -4.27 -2.25 -7.18
CA SER A 58 -3.82 -0.88 -7.41
C SER A 58 -4.59 0.10 -6.53
N LEU A 59 -3.88 0.97 -5.82
CA LEU A 59 -4.53 1.97 -4.96
C LEU A 59 -5.48 2.89 -5.73
N LEU A 60 -5.22 3.19 -7.00
CA LEU A 60 -6.09 4.05 -7.82
C LEU A 60 -7.37 3.35 -8.31
N SER A 61 -7.41 2.01 -8.25
CA SER A 61 -8.60 1.21 -8.56
C SER A 61 -9.36 0.77 -7.30
N LEU A 62 -8.74 0.88 -6.12
CA LEU A 62 -9.27 0.42 -4.85
C LEU A 62 -10.32 1.40 -4.33
N GLN A 63 -11.55 0.91 -4.10
CA GLN A 63 -12.68 1.74 -3.65
C GLN A 63 -12.91 1.65 -2.14
N GLN A 64 -12.74 0.46 -1.56
CA GLN A 64 -12.99 0.22 -0.14
C GLN A 64 -12.07 -0.89 0.36
N VAL A 65 -11.60 -0.72 1.60
CA VAL A 65 -11.01 -1.80 2.38
C VAL A 65 -11.75 -1.86 3.70
N ALA A 66 -12.20 -3.06 4.04
CA ALA A 66 -12.81 -3.36 5.31
C ALA A 66 -11.90 -4.35 6.04
N PHE A 67 -11.83 -4.20 7.35
CA PHE A 67 -11.17 -5.15 8.23
C PHE A 67 -12.27 -5.90 8.97
N ASP A 68 -12.13 -7.22 9.08
CA ASP A 68 -13.07 -8.00 9.87
C ASP A 68 -13.03 -7.54 11.33
N SER A 69 -14.21 -7.49 11.95
CA SER A 69 -14.28 -7.24 13.38
C SER A 69 -13.66 -8.43 14.10
N VAL A 70 -12.63 -8.18 14.89
CA VAL A 70 -12.23 -9.14 15.92
C VAL A 70 -13.38 -9.22 16.92
N GLU A 71 -14.17 -10.29 16.86
CA GLU A 71 -15.00 -10.65 18.00
C GLU A 71 -14.05 -10.71 19.20
N SER A 72 -14.30 -9.85 20.18
CA SER A 72 -13.54 -9.87 21.42
C SER A 72 -13.77 -11.25 22.01
N ALA A 73 -12.74 -12.09 21.99
CA ALA A 73 -12.71 -13.33 22.76
C ALA A 73 -12.72 -12.95 24.24
N ASP A 74 -13.87 -12.50 24.73
CA ASP A 74 -14.12 -12.40 26.16
C ASP A 74 -14.44 -13.84 26.61
N GLU A 75 -13.54 -14.35 27.46
CA GLU A 75 -13.54 -15.68 28.05
C GLU A 75 -14.83 -15.97 28.84
N PRO A 76 -15.16 -17.26 29.08
CA PRO A 76 -16.32 -17.66 29.88
C PRO A 76 -16.26 -17.23 31.36
#